data_AF-A0A7S8IEM0-F1
#
_entry.id   AF-A0A7S8IEM0-F1
#
_cell.length_a   1.000
_cell.length_b   1.000
_cell.length_c   1.000
_cell.angle_alpha   90.00
_cell.angle_beta   90.00
_cell.angle_gamma   90.00
#
_symmetry.space_group_name_H-M   'P 1'
#
loop_
_entity.id
_entity.type
_entity.pdbx_description
1 polymer ?
#
loop_
_entity_poly.entity_id
_entity_poly.type
_entity_poly.pdbx_seq_one_letter_code
_entity_poly.pdbx_strand_id
1 'polypeptide(L)'
;MDEPRIQNARAVAYRALCLGAILKRGEFEITLQGLDDDYALPEDARRHMTSKHHDLNDQLYKWVDDENLTQYLIDTERTLLQKPLGSWRERTIISMSWRVESLGVMLWALRYLDSIPPFDVQFEPDDVLYPLDVLTPTVDFVWRAQLRPARTLIQMRDRAEGWNWRARATELERLGVQPPNGVPFREIIHETAHKARDKGHVPYLIDNDFPAFGKPFAELDSEQYALVSNIAYERYTALSWLCELSAAWEGIRIDR
;
A
#
# COMPACT_ATOMS: atom_id res chain seq x y z
N MET A 1 -2.53 -31.73 -1.45
CA MET A 1 -2.28 -30.30 -1.20
C MET A 1 -2.88 -29.58 -2.39
N ASP A 2 -3.94 -28.82 -2.18
CA ASP A 2 -4.52 -27.99 -3.23
C ASP A 2 -3.46 -26.97 -3.68
N GLU A 3 -3.39 -26.71 -4.99
CA GLU A 3 -2.53 -25.66 -5.50
C GLU A 3 -2.95 -24.32 -4.86
N PRO A 4 -1.99 -23.52 -4.38
CA PRO A 4 -2.31 -22.23 -3.79
C PRO A 4 -2.97 -21.36 -4.85
N ARG A 5 -4.16 -20.84 -4.53
CA ARG A 5 -4.90 -19.98 -5.44
C ARG A 5 -4.25 -18.60 -5.48
N ILE A 6 -4.04 -18.09 -6.68
CA ILE A 6 -3.44 -16.78 -6.95
C ILE A 6 -4.39 -16.06 -7.90
N GLN A 7 -4.61 -14.76 -7.67
CA GLN A 7 -5.34 -13.89 -8.57
C GLN A 7 -4.77 -13.99 -10.00
N ASN A 8 -5.61 -13.89 -11.02
CA ASN A 8 -5.10 -13.84 -12.39
C ASN A 8 -4.45 -12.47 -12.69
N ALA A 9 -3.46 -12.44 -13.59
CA ALA A 9 -2.68 -11.24 -13.89
C ALA A 9 -3.53 -10.03 -14.31
N ARG A 10 -4.64 -10.28 -15.03
CA ARG A 10 -5.55 -9.23 -15.50
C ARG A 10 -6.31 -8.57 -14.36
N ALA A 11 -6.79 -9.36 -13.38
CA ALA A 11 -7.44 -8.84 -12.18
C ALA A 11 -6.46 -7.96 -11.37
N VAL A 12 -5.21 -8.39 -11.24
CA VAL A 12 -4.16 -7.61 -10.57
C VAL A 12 -3.86 -6.31 -11.33
N ALA A 13 -3.80 -6.35 -12.65
CA ALA A 13 -3.59 -5.16 -13.48
C ALA A 13 -4.72 -4.15 -13.32
N TYR A 14 -5.98 -4.58 -13.40
CA TYR A 14 -7.11 -3.66 -13.18
C TYR A 14 -7.13 -3.09 -11.77
N ARG A 15 -6.80 -3.89 -10.76
CA ARG A 15 -6.71 -3.39 -9.39
C ARG A 15 -5.58 -2.36 -9.23
N ALA A 16 -4.43 -2.57 -9.88
CA ALA A 16 -3.33 -1.62 -9.89
C ALA A 16 -3.74 -0.30 -10.55
N LEU A 17 -4.48 -0.35 -11.67
CA LEU A 17 -5.03 0.84 -12.34
C LEU A 17 -6.01 1.61 -11.45
N CYS A 18 -6.88 0.92 -10.72
CA CYS A 18 -7.77 1.55 -9.74
C CYS A 18 -7.00 2.28 -8.63
N LEU A 19 -5.96 1.64 -8.07
CA LEU A 19 -5.11 2.28 -7.06
C LEU A 19 -4.35 3.48 -7.64
N GLY A 20 -3.83 3.36 -8.86
CA GLY A 20 -3.20 4.45 -9.59
C GLY A 20 -4.13 5.64 -9.77
N ALA A 21 -5.39 5.40 -10.15
CA ALA A 21 -6.41 6.45 -10.26
C ALA A 21 -6.61 7.20 -8.93
N ILE A 22 -6.71 6.46 -7.82
CA ILE A 22 -6.92 7.02 -6.48
C ILE A 22 -5.70 7.80 -5.99
N LEU A 23 -4.49 7.29 -6.23
CA LEU A 23 -3.25 7.99 -5.89
C LEU A 23 -3.09 9.26 -6.72
N LYS A 24 -3.33 9.20 -8.04
CA LYS A 24 -3.32 10.37 -8.92
C LYS A 24 -4.34 11.41 -8.49
N ARG A 25 -5.53 10.96 -8.09
CA ARG A 25 -6.55 11.81 -7.49
C ARG A 25 -6.04 12.49 -6.21
N GLY A 26 -5.37 11.73 -5.34
CA GLY A 26 -4.74 12.24 -4.12
C GLY A 26 -3.72 13.34 -4.37
N GLU A 27 -2.89 13.24 -5.42
CA GLU A 27 -1.95 14.30 -5.82
C GLU A 27 -2.67 15.62 -6.16
N PHE A 28 -3.82 15.54 -6.83
CA PHE A 28 -4.61 16.72 -7.15
C PHE A 28 -5.19 17.38 -5.89
N GLU A 29 -5.66 16.57 -4.93
CA GLU A 29 -6.17 17.05 -3.64
C GLU A 29 -5.05 17.73 -2.83
N ILE A 30 -3.86 17.13 -2.74
CA ILE A 30 -2.70 17.72 -2.05
C ILE A 30 -2.30 19.04 -2.69
N THR A 31 -2.19 19.08 -4.03
CA THR A 31 -1.75 20.28 -4.74
C THR A 31 -2.71 21.43 -4.51
N LEU A 32 -4.02 21.18 -4.55
CA LEU A 32 -5.02 22.23 -4.30
C LEU A 32 -5.03 22.73 -2.86
N GLN A 33 -4.90 21.84 -1.89
CA GLN A 33 -4.82 22.27 -0.49
C GLN A 33 -3.59 23.12 -0.22
N GLY A 34 -2.45 22.79 -0.84
CA GLY A 34 -1.24 23.61 -0.74
C GLY A 34 -1.38 25.01 -1.38
N LEU A 35 -2.25 25.18 -2.38
CA LEU A 35 -2.47 26.48 -3.04
C LEU A 35 -3.26 27.46 -2.17
N ASP A 36 -4.11 26.97 -1.27
CA ASP A 36 -4.87 27.80 -0.34
C ASP A 36 -3.98 28.36 0.77
N ASP A 37 -2.93 27.62 1.15
CA ASP A 37 -1.95 28.02 2.16
C ASP A 37 -0.84 28.95 1.62
N ASP A 38 -0.65 29.00 0.30
CA ASP A 38 0.37 29.84 -0.33
C ASP A 38 -0.15 31.27 -0.62
N TYR A 39 0.01 32.14 0.39
CA TYR A 39 -0.32 33.57 0.30
C TYR A 39 0.60 34.37 -0.64
N ALA A 40 1.73 33.82 -1.09
CA ALA A 40 2.66 34.52 -1.97
C ALA A 40 2.25 34.44 -3.45
N LEU A 41 1.40 33.48 -3.81
CA LEU A 41 0.91 33.33 -5.18
C LEU A 41 -0.13 34.40 -5.54
N PRO A 42 0.01 35.09 -6.69
CA PRO A 42 -1.01 35.99 -7.20
C PRO A 42 -2.36 35.29 -7.39
N GLU A 43 -3.46 35.99 -7.12
CA GLU A 43 -4.82 35.41 -7.18
C GLU A 43 -5.15 34.82 -8.56
N ASP A 44 -4.74 35.48 -9.64
CA ASP A 44 -4.95 34.98 -11.00
C ASP A 44 -4.18 33.69 -11.29
N ALA A 45 -2.96 33.57 -10.74
CA ALA A 45 -2.16 32.34 -10.86
C ALA A 45 -2.82 31.20 -10.07
N ARG A 46 -3.31 31.47 -8.85
CA ARG A 46 -4.06 30.50 -8.04
C ARG A 46 -5.30 30.01 -8.79
N ARG A 47 -6.13 30.93 -9.31
CA ARG A 47 -7.34 30.60 -10.09
C ARG A 47 -7.00 29.75 -11.32
N HIS A 48 -5.94 30.09 -12.04
CA HIS A 48 -5.50 29.32 -13.21
C HIS A 48 -5.07 27.90 -12.83
N MET A 49 -4.26 27.75 -11.76
CA MET A 49 -3.85 26.44 -11.26
C MET A 49 -5.02 25.62 -10.76
N THR A 50 -5.97 26.23 -10.05
CA THR A 50 -7.20 25.56 -9.60
C THR A 50 -8.01 25.04 -10.77
N SER A 51 -8.27 25.89 -11.78
CA SER A 51 -8.97 25.49 -13.00
C SER A 51 -8.29 24.32 -13.69
N LYS A 52 -6.95 24.37 -13.83
CA LYS A 52 -6.17 23.30 -14.45
C LYS A 52 -6.33 21.96 -13.71
N HIS A 53 -6.37 21.95 -12.39
CA HIS A 53 -6.56 20.71 -11.62
C HIS A 53 -8.00 20.19 -11.69
N HIS A 54 -9.00 21.06 -11.83
CA HIS A 54 -10.35 20.63 -12.17
C HIS A 54 -10.40 19.94 -13.53
N ASP A 55 -9.79 20.53 -14.57
CA ASP A 55 -9.73 19.93 -15.90
C ASP A 55 -9.01 18.56 -15.89
N LEU A 56 -7.93 18.43 -15.12
CA LEU A 56 -7.21 17.16 -14.95
C LEU A 56 -8.04 16.12 -14.19
N ASN A 57 -8.81 16.53 -13.20
CA ASN A 57 -9.72 15.62 -12.52
C ASN A 57 -10.84 15.12 -13.45
N ASP A 58 -11.42 16.00 -14.25
CA ASP A 58 -12.47 15.61 -15.19
C ASP A 58 -11.92 14.63 -16.24
N GLN A 59 -10.68 14.84 -16.69
CA GLN A 59 -9.95 13.89 -17.52
C GLN A 59 -9.72 12.54 -16.82
N LEU A 60 -9.34 12.55 -15.53
CA LEU A 60 -9.18 11.32 -14.75
C LEU A 60 -10.48 10.54 -14.64
N TYR A 61 -11.59 11.24 -14.35
CA TYR A 61 -12.89 10.62 -14.21
C TYR A 61 -13.36 10.02 -15.54
N LYS A 62 -13.16 10.76 -16.64
CA LYS A 62 -13.43 10.28 -18.00
C LYS A 62 -12.57 9.07 -18.35
N TRP A 63 -11.29 9.09 -18.03
CA TRP A 63 -10.38 7.97 -18.27
C TRP A 63 -10.81 6.71 -17.50
N VAL A 64 -11.21 6.83 -16.23
CA VAL A 64 -11.74 5.70 -15.45
C VAL A 64 -12.98 5.08 -16.10
N ASP A 65 -13.86 5.89 -16.69
CA ASP A 65 -15.07 5.44 -17.38
C ASP A 65 -14.77 4.83 -18.76
N ASP A 66 -13.99 5.53 -19.59
CA ASP A 66 -13.61 5.10 -20.95
C ASP A 66 -12.83 3.76 -20.92
N GLU A 67 -11.99 3.55 -19.90
CA GLU A 67 -11.23 2.32 -19.68
C GLU A 67 -12.02 1.24 -18.92
N ASN A 68 -13.29 1.50 -18.59
CA ASN A 68 -14.21 0.61 -17.89
C ASN A 68 -13.68 0.12 -16.52
N LEU A 69 -12.97 1.01 -15.81
CA LEU A 69 -12.35 0.72 -14.50
C LEU A 69 -13.35 0.82 -13.35
N THR A 70 -14.49 1.50 -13.54
CA THR A 70 -15.52 1.73 -12.52
C THR A 70 -16.01 0.45 -11.83
N GLN A 71 -16.06 -0.68 -12.57
CA GLN A 71 -16.48 -1.97 -12.05
C GLN A 71 -15.45 -2.64 -11.12
N TYR A 72 -14.19 -2.21 -11.17
CA TYR A 72 -13.08 -2.76 -10.39
C TYR A 72 -12.72 -1.89 -9.17
N LEU A 73 -13.29 -0.68 -9.08
CA LEU A 73 -13.22 0.16 -7.89
C LEU A 73 -14.03 -0.48 -6.76
N ILE A 74 -13.45 -0.46 -5.56
CA ILE A 74 -14.18 -0.76 -4.32
C ILE A 74 -15.05 0.45 -3.92
N ASP A 75 -16.01 0.22 -3.02
CA ASP A 75 -17.02 1.23 -2.67
C ASP A 75 -16.39 2.50 -2.09
N THR A 76 -15.36 2.37 -1.26
CA THR A 76 -14.66 3.52 -0.70
C THR A 76 -13.96 4.35 -1.78
N GLU A 77 -13.29 3.72 -2.74
CA GLU A 77 -12.60 4.38 -3.85
C GLU A 77 -13.58 5.08 -4.80
N ARG A 78 -14.66 4.39 -5.16
CA ARG A 78 -15.72 4.97 -5.98
C ARG A 78 -16.31 6.21 -5.31
N THR A 79 -16.59 6.10 -4.02
CA THR A 79 -17.10 7.23 -3.22
C THR A 79 -16.11 8.38 -3.20
N LEU A 80 -14.82 8.11 -3.06
CA LEU A 80 -13.78 9.13 -3.01
C LEU A 80 -13.55 9.83 -4.36
N LEU A 81 -13.58 9.10 -5.48
CA LEU A 81 -13.48 9.69 -6.82
C LEU A 81 -14.68 10.58 -7.15
N GLN A 82 -15.87 10.24 -6.64
CA GLN A 82 -17.10 11.01 -6.86
C GLN A 82 -17.18 12.31 -6.04
N LYS A 83 -16.30 12.49 -5.06
CA LYS A 83 -16.30 13.70 -4.24
C LYS A 83 -15.80 14.92 -5.02
N PRO A 84 -16.30 16.13 -4.71
CA PRO A 84 -15.74 17.35 -5.28
C PRO A 84 -14.23 17.46 -5.02
N LEU A 85 -13.49 18.01 -5.98
CA LEU A 85 -12.07 18.29 -5.80
C LEU A 85 -11.79 19.33 -4.72
N GLY A 86 -10.76 19.07 -3.91
CA GLY A 86 -10.40 19.83 -2.71
C GLY A 86 -11.15 19.40 -1.45
N SER A 87 -12.09 18.45 -1.54
CA SER A 87 -12.95 18.06 -0.41
C SER A 87 -12.41 16.89 0.41
N TRP A 88 -11.30 16.26 0.01
CA TRP A 88 -10.71 15.20 0.81
C TRP A 88 -10.13 15.79 2.09
N ARG A 89 -10.48 15.19 3.24
CA ARG A 89 -9.86 15.59 4.51
C ARG A 89 -8.41 15.10 4.55
N GLU A 90 -7.57 15.78 5.32
CA GLU A 90 -6.17 15.39 5.56
C GLU A 90 -6.04 13.91 5.96
N ARG A 91 -6.88 13.42 6.88
CA ARG A 91 -6.91 12.00 7.27
C ARG A 91 -7.17 11.07 6.08
N THR A 92 -8.03 11.47 5.14
CA THR A 92 -8.29 10.69 3.92
C THR A 92 -7.07 10.68 3.03
N ILE A 93 -6.43 11.83 2.82
CA ILE A 93 -5.21 11.96 2.01
C ILE A 93 -4.11 11.06 2.59
N ILE A 94 -3.83 11.16 3.89
CA ILE A 94 -2.86 10.30 4.58
C ILE A 94 -3.22 8.82 4.43
N SER A 95 -4.50 8.46 4.61
CA SER A 95 -4.90 7.06 4.47
C SER A 95 -4.78 6.53 3.04
N MET A 96 -4.98 7.38 2.03
CA MET A 96 -4.86 7.00 0.63
C MET A 96 -3.42 7.02 0.14
N SER A 97 -2.55 7.88 0.67
CA SER A 97 -1.13 7.89 0.30
C SER A 97 -0.44 6.57 0.62
N TRP A 98 -0.82 5.90 1.71
CA TRP A 98 -0.35 4.55 2.04
C TRP A 98 -0.66 3.48 0.98
N ARG A 99 -1.64 3.72 0.08
CA ARG A 99 -1.91 2.80 -1.05
C ARG A 99 -0.76 2.71 -2.05
N VAL A 100 0.21 3.62 -1.97
CA VAL A 100 1.48 3.53 -2.71
C VAL A 100 2.18 2.18 -2.47
N GLU A 101 2.14 1.67 -1.24
CA GLU A 101 2.74 0.39 -0.86
C GLU A 101 2.02 -0.78 -1.50
N SER A 102 0.69 -0.74 -1.47
CA SER A 102 -0.16 -1.74 -2.11
C SER A 102 0.03 -1.75 -3.62
N LEU A 103 0.13 -0.58 -4.27
CA LEU A 103 0.38 -0.46 -5.70
C LEU A 103 1.77 -0.98 -6.07
N GLY A 104 2.82 -0.58 -5.34
CA GLY A 104 4.19 -1.05 -5.56
C GLY A 104 4.31 -2.57 -5.50
N VAL A 105 3.61 -3.21 -4.55
CA VAL A 105 3.50 -4.68 -4.48
C VAL A 105 2.87 -5.27 -5.73
N MET A 106 1.77 -4.70 -6.24
CA MET A 106 1.11 -5.20 -7.46
C MET A 106 2.01 -5.07 -8.67
N LEU A 107 2.70 -3.94 -8.83
CA LEU A 107 3.61 -3.70 -9.93
C LEU A 107 4.83 -4.61 -9.87
N TRP A 108 5.37 -4.85 -8.67
CA TRP A 108 6.37 -5.89 -8.47
C TRP A 108 5.82 -7.26 -8.86
N ALA A 109 4.62 -7.63 -8.41
CA ALA A 109 4.00 -8.92 -8.74
C ALA A 109 3.79 -9.09 -10.25
N LEU A 110 3.47 -8.00 -10.96
CA LEU A 110 3.30 -7.92 -12.41
C LEU A 110 4.60 -7.72 -13.20
N ARG A 111 5.76 -7.72 -12.53
CA ARG A 111 7.11 -7.55 -13.11
C ARG A 111 7.39 -6.17 -13.73
N TYR A 112 6.62 -5.15 -13.37
CA TYR A 112 6.94 -3.76 -13.70
C TYR A 112 8.01 -3.17 -12.75
N LEU A 113 8.15 -3.74 -11.55
CA LEU A 113 9.22 -3.41 -10.61
C LEU A 113 10.08 -4.64 -10.31
N ASP A 114 11.40 -4.45 -10.26
CA ASP A 114 12.36 -5.54 -10.05
C ASP A 114 12.35 -6.07 -8.62
N SER A 115 12.20 -5.17 -7.64
CA SER A 115 12.25 -5.49 -6.21
C SER A 115 11.24 -4.71 -5.39
N ILE A 116 10.84 -5.27 -4.26
CA ILE A 116 10.16 -4.54 -3.18
C ILE A 116 11.23 -3.96 -2.25
N PRO A 117 11.16 -2.68 -1.85
CA PRO A 117 12.06 -2.11 -0.85
C PRO A 117 12.04 -2.88 0.47
N PRO A 118 13.04 -2.67 1.36
CA PRO A 118 12.96 -3.08 2.76
C PRO A 118 11.69 -2.57 3.48
N PHE A 119 11.32 -3.16 4.62
CA PHE A 119 10.08 -2.81 5.35
C PHE A 119 10.18 -1.50 6.16
N ASP A 120 11.35 -0.89 6.18
CA ASP A 120 11.67 0.44 6.73
C ASP A 120 11.87 1.50 5.64
N VAL A 121 11.58 1.16 4.38
CA VAL A 121 11.69 2.06 3.22
C VAL A 121 10.38 2.01 2.43
N GLN A 122 9.78 3.18 2.19
CA GLN A 122 8.57 3.30 1.37
C GLN A 122 8.90 3.15 -0.12
N PHE A 123 7.90 2.77 -0.92
CA PHE A 123 7.96 2.99 -2.35
C PHE A 123 7.91 4.50 -2.65
N GLU A 124 8.64 4.93 -3.67
CA GLU A 124 8.54 6.28 -4.20
C GLU A 124 7.26 6.39 -5.07
N PRO A 125 6.35 7.35 -4.79
CA PRO A 125 5.12 7.54 -5.56
C PRO A 125 5.32 7.63 -7.08
N ASP A 126 6.32 8.38 -7.53
CA ASP A 126 6.61 8.55 -8.95
C ASP A 126 7.01 7.21 -9.61
N ASP A 127 7.85 6.42 -8.94
CA ASP A 127 8.30 5.12 -9.45
C ASP A 127 7.15 4.12 -9.59
N VAL A 128 6.12 4.20 -8.73
CA VAL A 128 4.95 3.31 -8.81
C VAL A 128 3.85 3.83 -9.73
N LEU A 129 3.73 5.14 -9.93
CA LEU A 129 2.73 5.69 -10.83
C LEU A 129 3.19 5.68 -12.29
N TYR A 130 4.49 5.83 -12.52
CA TYR A 130 5.07 5.87 -13.87
C TYR A 130 4.68 4.68 -14.76
N PRO A 131 4.73 3.40 -14.30
CA PRO A 131 4.38 2.26 -15.15
C PRO A 131 2.91 2.18 -15.57
N LEU A 132 2.02 2.85 -14.82
CA LEU A 132 0.59 2.87 -15.12
C LEU A 132 0.23 3.89 -16.21
N ASP A 133 1.05 4.93 -16.37
CA ASP A 133 0.83 6.04 -17.31
C ASP A 133 -0.63 6.55 -17.24
N VAL A 134 -1.09 6.89 -16.03
CA VAL A 134 -2.48 7.28 -15.77
C VAL A 134 -2.89 8.42 -16.72
N LEU A 135 -4.12 8.34 -17.25
CA LEU A 135 -4.67 9.20 -18.32
C LEU A 135 -4.29 8.77 -19.75
N THR A 136 -3.62 7.64 -19.94
CA THR A 136 -3.37 7.05 -21.26
C THR A 136 -4.03 5.67 -21.41
N PRO A 137 -4.24 5.16 -22.65
CA PRO A 137 -4.95 3.90 -22.87
C PRO A 137 -4.33 2.70 -22.14
N THR A 138 -5.13 1.93 -21.41
CA THR A 138 -4.62 0.88 -20.50
C THR A 138 -4.34 -0.46 -21.18
N VAL A 139 -4.71 -0.59 -22.45
CA VAL A 139 -4.67 -1.85 -23.21
C VAL A 139 -3.30 -2.51 -23.19
N ASP A 140 -2.22 -1.73 -23.36
CA ASP A 140 -0.86 -2.24 -23.38
C ASP A 140 -0.41 -2.72 -22.00
N PHE A 141 -0.74 -1.96 -20.94
CA PHE A 141 -0.44 -2.33 -19.56
C PHE A 141 -1.12 -3.65 -19.17
N VAL A 142 -2.42 -3.78 -19.48
CA VAL A 142 -3.21 -4.96 -19.16
C VAL A 142 -2.80 -6.17 -20.01
N TRP A 143 -2.49 -5.96 -21.30
CA TRP A 143 -2.08 -7.04 -22.20
C TRP A 143 -0.72 -7.63 -21.84
N ARG A 144 0.22 -6.79 -21.40
CA ARG A 144 1.59 -7.20 -21.02
C ARG A 144 1.68 -7.74 -19.59
N ALA A 145 0.63 -7.59 -18.79
CA ALA A 145 0.59 -8.01 -17.40
C ALA A 145 0.91 -9.52 -17.25
N GLN A 146 1.99 -9.83 -16.53
CA GLN A 146 2.40 -11.19 -16.24
C GLN A 146 2.81 -11.34 -14.79
N LEU A 147 2.22 -12.31 -14.09
CA LEU A 147 2.58 -12.54 -12.69
C LEU A 147 3.95 -13.19 -12.54
N ARG A 148 4.62 -12.84 -11.45
CA ARG A 148 5.72 -13.64 -10.90
C ARG A 148 5.22 -15.04 -10.52
N PRO A 149 6.09 -16.06 -10.46
CA PRO A 149 5.70 -17.41 -10.07
C PRO A 149 4.97 -17.44 -8.71
N ALA A 150 3.95 -18.28 -8.56
CA ALA A 150 3.15 -18.39 -7.35
C ALA A 150 4.00 -18.58 -6.08
N ARG A 151 5.05 -19.42 -6.15
CA ARG A 151 6.00 -19.61 -5.05
C ARG A 151 6.63 -18.30 -4.59
N THR A 152 7.03 -17.43 -5.51
CA THR A 152 7.63 -16.12 -5.20
C THR A 152 6.62 -15.19 -4.52
N LEU A 153 5.37 -15.18 -4.99
CA LEU A 153 4.31 -14.37 -4.40
C LEU A 153 3.98 -14.82 -2.97
N ILE A 154 3.88 -16.13 -2.76
CA ILE A 154 3.62 -16.75 -1.44
C ILE A 154 4.77 -16.47 -0.48
N GLN A 155 6.02 -16.63 -0.91
CA GLN A 155 7.18 -16.33 -0.06
C GLN A 155 7.21 -14.85 0.36
N MET A 156 6.87 -13.94 -0.55
CA MET A 156 6.81 -12.52 -0.22
C MET A 156 5.63 -12.21 0.71
N ARG A 157 4.48 -12.86 0.53
CA ARG A 157 3.34 -12.77 1.45
C ARG A 157 3.72 -13.20 2.86
N ASP A 158 4.34 -14.37 3.01
CA ASP A 158 4.74 -14.91 4.33
C ASP A 158 5.78 -14.01 5.00
N ARG A 159 6.64 -13.37 4.21
CA ARG A 159 7.53 -12.31 4.69
C ARG A 159 6.76 -11.11 5.21
N ALA A 160 5.83 -10.57 4.42
CA ALA A 160 5.01 -9.42 4.83
C ALA A 160 4.13 -9.75 6.06
N GLU A 161 3.62 -10.98 6.15
CA GLU A 161 2.89 -11.48 7.32
C GLU A 161 3.75 -11.44 8.58
N GLY A 162 5.01 -11.90 8.51
CA GLY A 162 5.93 -11.86 9.65
C GLY A 162 6.19 -10.43 10.15
N TRP A 163 6.37 -9.49 9.22
CA TRP A 163 6.52 -8.06 9.55
C TRP A 163 5.25 -7.47 10.18
N ASN A 164 4.09 -7.76 9.59
CA ASN A 164 2.80 -7.28 10.09
C ASN A 164 2.48 -7.89 11.48
N TRP A 165 2.77 -9.18 11.67
CA TRP A 165 2.66 -9.84 12.97
C TRP A 165 3.54 -9.16 14.01
N ARG A 166 4.80 -8.83 13.66
CA ARG A 166 5.72 -8.19 14.60
C ARG A 166 5.22 -6.81 15.03
N ALA A 167 4.69 -6.02 14.10
CA ALA A 167 4.06 -4.74 14.41
C ALA A 167 2.87 -4.91 15.37
N ARG A 168 1.96 -5.84 15.08
CA ARG A 168 0.79 -6.13 15.93
C ARG A 168 1.18 -6.67 17.31
N ALA A 169 2.26 -7.43 17.42
CA ALA A 169 2.76 -7.89 18.71
C ALA A 169 3.17 -6.71 19.62
N THR A 170 3.85 -5.69 19.07
CA THR A 170 4.15 -4.44 19.80
C THR A 170 2.87 -3.70 20.21
N GLU A 171 1.88 -3.63 19.32
CA GLU A 171 0.60 -2.99 19.63
C GLU A 171 -0.12 -3.67 20.81
N LEU A 172 -0.23 -5.00 20.77
CA LEU A 172 -0.84 -5.78 21.85
C LEU A 172 -0.10 -5.61 23.18
N GLU A 173 1.24 -5.60 23.14
CA GLU A 173 2.07 -5.33 24.32
C GLU A 173 1.81 -3.92 24.88
N ARG A 174 1.75 -2.88 24.03
CA ARG A 174 1.44 -1.50 24.42
C ARG A 174 0.03 -1.35 25.01
N LEU A 175 -0.92 -2.15 24.54
CA LEU A 175 -2.27 -2.22 25.08
C LEU A 175 -2.38 -3.03 26.39
N GLY A 176 -1.26 -3.62 26.86
CA GLY A 176 -1.23 -4.41 28.09
C GLY A 176 -1.94 -5.77 27.97
N VAL A 177 -2.20 -6.24 26.75
CA VAL A 177 -2.79 -7.55 26.50
C VAL A 177 -1.85 -8.62 27.05
N GLN A 178 -2.36 -9.60 27.79
CA GLN A 178 -1.50 -10.65 28.33
C GLN A 178 -1.17 -11.68 27.24
N PRO A 179 0.10 -12.12 27.12
CA PRO A 179 0.46 -13.12 26.15
C PRO A 179 -0.14 -14.49 26.52
N PRO A 180 -0.38 -15.37 25.54
CA PRO A 180 -0.91 -16.70 25.79
C PRO A 180 0.02 -17.53 26.69
N ASN A 181 -0.56 -18.40 27.52
CA ASN A 181 0.15 -19.45 28.25
C ASN A 181 1.24 -18.97 29.24
N GLY A 182 1.23 -17.70 29.66
CA GLY A 182 2.20 -17.16 30.63
C GLY A 182 3.63 -17.00 30.08
N VAL A 183 3.83 -17.19 28.78
CA VAL A 183 5.12 -16.95 28.11
C VAL A 183 5.23 -15.44 27.82
N PRO A 184 6.30 -14.74 28.22
CA PRO A 184 6.41 -13.31 27.99
C PRO A 184 6.49 -12.99 26.49
N PHE A 185 5.93 -11.84 26.06
CA PHE A 185 5.97 -11.40 24.65
C PHE A 185 7.36 -11.46 24.06
N ARG A 186 8.37 -11.04 24.82
CA ARG A 186 9.77 -11.07 24.40
C ARG A 186 10.22 -12.46 23.93
N GLU A 187 9.83 -13.52 24.64
CA GLU A 187 10.21 -14.89 24.27
C GLU A 187 9.47 -15.34 23.01
N ILE A 188 8.18 -15.01 22.89
CA ILE A 188 7.39 -15.27 21.67
C ILE A 188 8.00 -14.54 20.46
N ILE A 189 8.41 -13.28 20.64
CA ILE A 189 9.04 -12.45 19.62
C ILE A 189 10.39 -13.06 19.21
N HIS A 190 11.24 -13.41 20.17
CA HIS A 190 12.53 -14.04 19.88
C HIS A 190 12.35 -15.33 19.07
N GLU A 191 11.49 -16.25 19.52
CA GLU A 191 11.23 -17.49 18.80
C GLU A 191 10.72 -17.25 17.38
N THR A 192 9.79 -16.30 17.23
CA THR A 192 9.19 -15.98 15.94
C THR A 192 10.20 -15.32 15.00
N ALA A 193 11.08 -14.46 15.53
CA ALA A 193 12.16 -13.82 14.79
C ALA A 193 13.17 -14.85 14.27
N HIS A 194 13.60 -15.80 15.10
CA HIS A 194 14.46 -16.91 14.66
C HIS A 194 13.79 -17.76 13.58
N LYS A 195 12.52 -18.15 13.77
CA LYS A 195 11.73 -18.86 12.76
C LYS A 195 11.62 -18.08 11.44
N ALA A 196 11.42 -16.76 11.51
CA ALA A 196 11.34 -15.90 10.33
C ALA A 196 12.68 -15.80 9.59
N ARG A 197 13.79 -15.68 10.32
CA ARG A 197 15.14 -15.74 9.73
C ARG A 197 15.41 -17.08 9.06
N ASP A 198 15.11 -18.18 9.74
CA ASP A 198 15.39 -19.53 9.22
C ASP A 198 14.57 -19.85 7.96
N LYS A 199 13.40 -19.22 7.80
CA LYS A 199 12.58 -19.26 6.58
C LYS A 199 13.01 -18.25 5.51
N GLY A 200 13.99 -17.39 5.78
CA GLY A 200 14.45 -16.34 4.86
C GLY A 200 13.52 -15.13 4.74
N HIS A 201 12.57 -14.96 5.67
CA HIS A 201 11.67 -13.80 5.69
C HIS A 201 12.37 -12.54 6.19
N VAL A 202 13.44 -12.71 6.97
CA VAL A 202 14.29 -11.64 7.48
C VAL A 202 15.74 -12.03 7.24
N PRO A 203 16.59 -11.16 6.67
CA PRO A 203 17.96 -11.55 6.29
C PRO A 203 18.86 -11.81 7.50
N TYR A 204 18.66 -11.09 8.60
CA TYR A 204 19.41 -11.22 9.85
C TYR A 204 18.56 -10.68 11.01
N LEU A 205 19.01 -10.87 12.25
CA LEU A 205 18.36 -10.33 13.44
C LEU A 205 19.29 -9.34 14.13
N ILE A 206 18.73 -8.32 14.79
CA ILE A 206 19.45 -7.48 15.75
C ILE A 206 18.80 -7.75 17.11
N ASP A 207 19.61 -8.11 18.11
CA ASP A 207 19.15 -8.43 19.47
C ASP A 207 17.97 -9.42 19.56
N ASN A 208 17.99 -10.44 18.68
CA ASN A 208 16.94 -11.45 18.52
C ASN A 208 15.58 -10.91 18.04
N ASP A 209 15.55 -9.77 17.37
CA ASP A 209 14.36 -9.14 16.81
C ASP A 209 14.54 -8.77 15.32
N PHE A 210 13.45 -8.38 14.67
CA PHE A 210 13.40 -7.90 13.29
C PHE A 210 14.22 -6.59 13.19
N PRO A 211 15.14 -6.46 12.21
CA PRO A 211 15.96 -5.27 12.05
C PRO A 211 15.27 -4.20 11.21
N ALA A 212 15.05 -3.01 11.76
CA ALA A 212 14.52 -1.85 11.02
C ALA A 212 15.31 -0.60 11.42
N PHE A 213 15.65 0.26 10.45
CA PHE A 213 16.47 1.46 10.65
C PHE A 213 17.81 1.17 11.36
N GLY A 214 18.39 0.00 11.10
CA GLY A 214 19.65 -0.43 11.71
C GLY A 214 19.58 -0.79 13.20
N LYS A 215 18.38 -0.97 13.77
CA LYS A 215 18.16 -1.29 15.19
C LYS A 215 17.09 -2.38 15.36
N PRO A 216 16.96 -3.03 16.54
CA PRO A 216 15.91 -4.00 16.76
C PRO A 216 14.53 -3.32 16.77
N PHE A 217 13.50 -4.03 16.29
CA PHE A 217 12.12 -3.50 16.20
C PHE A 217 11.60 -2.97 17.55
N ALA A 218 11.99 -3.60 18.66
CA ALA A 218 11.64 -3.15 20.00
C ALA A 218 12.12 -1.73 20.36
N GLU A 219 13.14 -1.20 19.67
CA GLU A 219 13.74 0.12 19.91
C GLU A 219 13.30 1.20 18.92
N LEU A 220 12.30 0.92 18.08
CA LEU A 220 11.73 1.92 17.20
C LEU A 220 11.01 3.01 18.01
N ASP A 221 11.23 4.27 17.64
CA ASP A 221 10.41 5.36 18.15
C ASP A 221 9.00 5.31 17.54
N SER A 222 8.13 6.25 17.95
CA SER A 222 6.74 6.27 17.50
C SER A 222 6.60 6.47 15.98
N GLU A 223 7.45 7.29 15.37
CA GLU A 223 7.38 7.60 13.94
C GLU A 223 7.87 6.42 13.11
N GLN A 224 9.02 5.85 13.47
CA GLN A 224 9.59 4.67 12.84
C GLN A 224 8.69 3.45 12.98
N TYR A 225 8.10 3.26 14.17
CA TYR A 225 7.11 2.20 14.39
C TYR A 225 5.90 2.39 13.47
N ALA A 226 5.34 3.60 13.41
CA ALA A 226 4.17 3.88 12.58
C ALA A 226 4.48 3.63 11.09
N LEU A 227 5.64 4.07 10.63
CA LEU A 227 6.12 3.87 9.27
C LEU A 227 6.22 2.39 8.90
N VAL A 228 7.00 1.60 9.65
CA VAL A 228 7.18 0.16 9.37
C VAL A 228 5.87 -0.62 9.51
N SER A 229 5.03 -0.25 10.49
CA SER A 229 3.74 -0.91 10.70
C SER A 229 2.79 -0.68 9.52
N ASN A 230 2.70 0.54 9.02
CA ASN A 230 1.87 0.87 7.85
C ASN A 230 2.38 0.19 6.57
N ILE A 231 3.70 0.21 6.35
CA ILE A 231 4.33 -0.50 5.23
C ILE A 231 4.00 -2.00 5.30
N ALA A 232 4.24 -2.63 6.46
CA ALA A 232 3.99 -4.05 6.66
C ALA A 232 2.53 -4.41 6.42
N TYR A 233 1.62 -3.59 6.94
CA TYR A 233 0.18 -3.75 6.81
C TYR A 233 -0.30 -3.66 5.36
N GLU A 234 0.07 -2.60 4.63
CA GLU A 234 -0.38 -2.41 3.24
C GLU A 234 0.21 -3.48 2.32
N ARG A 235 1.50 -3.79 2.47
CA ARG A 235 2.14 -4.85 1.67
C ARG A 235 1.51 -6.21 1.94
N TYR A 236 1.28 -6.56 3.20
CA TYR A 236 0.63 -7.80 3.58
C TYR A 236 -0.81 -7.88 3.04
N THR A 237 -1.55 -6.79 3.10
CA THR A 237 -2.93 -6.71 2.57
C THR A 237 -2.96 -6.99 1.07
N ALA A 238 -2.08 -6.33 0.32
CA ALA A 238 -1.95 -6.54 -1.12
C ALA A 238 -1.56 -7.99 -1.47
N LEU A 239 -0.55 -8.55 -0.79
CA LEU A 239 -0.08 -9.92 -1.01
C LEU A 239 -1.11 -10.97 -0.60
N SER A 240 -1.89 -10.72 0.44
CA SER A 240 -2.96 -11.61 0.89
C SER A 240 -4.09 -11.69 -0.12
N TRP A 241 -4.49 -10.54 -0.68
CA TRP A 241 -5.47 -10.50 -1.77
C TRP A 241 -4.94 -11.18 -3.04
N LEU A 242 -3.68 -10.91 -3.41
CA LEU A 242 -3.00 -11.57 -4.53
C LEU A 242 -3.00 -13.10 -4.40
N CYS A 243 -2.84 -13.61 -3.18
CA CYS A 243 -2.83 -15.04 -2.89
C CYS A 243 -4.20 -15.60 -2.47
N GLU A 244 -5.30 -14.90 -2.78
CA GLU A 244 -6.69 -15.29 -2.50
C GLU A 244 -6.96 -15.74 -1.03
N LEU A 245 -6.16 -15.26 -0.07
CA LEU A 245 -6.42 -15.51 1.34
C LEU A 245 -7.53 -14.62 1.90
N SER A 246 -7.76 -13.47 1.28
CA SER A 246 -8.88 -12.59 1.56
C SER A 246 -9.78 -12.46 0.33
N ALA A 247 -11.09 -12.71 0.51
CA ALA A 247 -12.08 -12.56 -0.56
C ALA A 247 -12.35 -11.09 -0.93
N ALA A 248 -12.06 -10.16 0.00
CA ALA A 248 -12.26 -8.73 -0.19
C ALA A 248 -10.97 -7.94 0.10
N TRP A 249 -10.64 -7.02 -0.80
CA TRP A 249 -9.54 -6.05 -0.62
C TRP A 249 -9.73 -5.20 0.65
N GLU A 250 -10.97 -4.89 1.02
CA GLU A 250 -11.32 -4.09 2.22
C GLU A 250 -11.41 -4.92 3.52
N GLY A 251 -11.09 -6.21 3.50
CA GLY A 251 -11.31 -7.11 4.63
C GLY A 251 -10.26 -7.11 5.75
N ILE A 252 -9.21 -6.28 5.69
CA ILE A 252 -8.10 -6.36 6.66
C ILE A 252 -7.99 -5.09 7.52
N ARG A 253 -9.06 -4.33 7.77
CA ARG A 253 -9.12 -3.51 9.00
C ARG A 253 -10.07 -4.17 9.98
N ILE A 254 -9.51 -4.93 10.92
CA ILE A 254 -10.17 -5.15 12.21
C ILE A 254 -9.58 -4.08 13.12
N ASP A 255 -10.20 -2.89 13.10
CA ASP A 255 -10.66 -2.21 14.31
C ASP A 255 -11.39 -0.90 13.95
N ARG A 256 -12.50 -0.68 14.65
CA ARG A 256 -13.40 0.48 14.60
C ARG A 256 -12.89 1.60 15.50
#